data_AF-A0A527YNV7-F1
#
_entry.id   AF-A0A527YNV7-F1
#
_cell.length_a   1.000
_cell.length_b   1.000
_cell.length_c   1.000
_cell.angle_alpha   90.00
_cell.angle_beta   90.00
_cell.angle_gamma   90.00
#
_symmetry.space_group_name_H-M   'P 1'
#
loop_
_entity.id
_entity.type
_entity.pdbx_description
1 polymer ?
#
loop_
_entity_poly.entity_id
_entity_poly.type
_entity_poly.pdbx_seq_one_letter_code
_entity_poly.pdbx_strand_id
1 'polypeptide(L)'
;VSLTEAGERFHADVSLGLSHIRRSAEDLRQQATGGHVTLAASTAFASFWMMPRLQQFRDELPGIDLRIQTADRDLDIIAEDIPLGVRGGEPR
;
A
#
# COMPACT_ATOMS: atom_id res chain seq x y z
N VAL A 1 0.75 5.90 32.30
CA VAL A 1 1.94 5.09 32.64
C VAL A 1 3.16 5.84 32.10
N SER A 2 4.24 5.98 32.88
CA SER A 2 5.49 6.62 32.46
C SER A 2 6.64 5.63 32.52
N LEU A 3 7.59 5.74 31.59
CA LEU A 3 8.80 4.92 31.59
C LEU A 3 9.80 5.46 32.61
N THR A 4 10.64 4.58 33.13
CA THR A 4 11.86 4.98 33.86
C THR A 4 12.92 5.42 32.84
N GLU A 5 13.97 6.10 33.29
CA GLU A 5 15.09 6.50 32.40
C GLU A 5 15.73 5.30 31.68
N ALA A 6 15.93 4.18 32.39
CA ALA A 6 16.38 2.93 31.78
C ALA A 6 15.35 2.36 30.80
N GLY A 7 14.06 2.53 31.09
CA GLY A 7 12.95 2.15 30.22
C GLY A 7 12.90 2.97 28.93
N GLU A 8 13.14 4.27 28.98
CA GLU A 8 13.20 5.13 27.79
C GLU A 8 14.35 4.72 26.87
N ARG A 9 15.53 4.47 27.44
CA ARG A 9 16.70 4.05 26.67
C ARG A 9 16.50 2.68 26.03
N PHE A 10 16.00 1.71 26.79
CA PHE A 10 15.68 0.38 26.26
C PHE A 10 14.60 0.44 25.18
N HIS A 11 13.54 1.23 25.40
CA HIS A 11 12.49 1.43 24.42
C HIS A 11 13.03 2.02 23.11
N ALA A 12 13.92 3.03 23.17
CA ALA A 12 14.54 3.62 21.99
C ALA A 12 15.35 2.59 21.20
N ASP A 13 16.21 1.83 21.88
CA ASP A 13 17.08 0.82 21.25
C ASP A 13 16.27 -0.30 20.59
N VAL A 14 15.25 -0.82 21.30
CA VAL A 14 14.36 -1.88 20.78
C VAL A 14 13.51 -1.36 19.63
N SER A 15 12.96 -0.15 19.72
CA SER A 15 12.14 0.44 18.65
C SER A 15 12.94 0.59 17.36
N LEU A 16 14.21 0.99 17.46
CA LEU A 16 15.10 1.10 16.32
C LEU A 16 15.36 -0.27 15.68
N GLY A 17 15.68 -1.28 16.48
CA GLY A 17 15.92 -2.65 16.02
C GLY A 17 14.70 -3.26 15.34
N LEU A 18 13.52 -3.16 15.97
CA LEU A 18 12.26 -3.65 15.38
C LEU A 18 11.90 -2.91 14.09
N SER A 19 12.14 -1.60 14.03
CA SER A 19 11.92 -0.81 12.80
C SER A 19 12.83 -1.26 11.66
N HIS A 20 14.09 -1.62 11.97
CA HIS A 20 15.03 -2.13 10.98
C HIS A 20 14.62 -3.51 10.45
N ILE A 21 14.21 -4.41 11.34
CA ILE A 21 13.70 -5.74 10.98
C ILE A 21 12.46 -5.60 10.09
N ARG A 22 11.51 -4.73 10.47
CA ARG A 22 10.29 -4.48 9.71
C ARG A 22 10.60 -4.02 8.27
N ARG A 23 11.49 -3.04 8.10
CA ARG A 23 11.90 -2.56 6.76
C ARG A 23 12.53 -3.68 5.93
N SER A 24 13.45 -4.43 6.50
CA SER A 24 14.11 -5.55 5.80
C SER A 24 13.09 -6.60 5.34
N ALA A 25 12.10 -6.90 6.18
CA ALA A 25 11.01 -7.82 5.82
C ALA A 25 10.10 -7.26 4.72
N GLU A 26 9.85 -5.94 4.71
CA GLU A 26 9.12 -5.25 3.65
C GLU A 26 9.84 -5.35 2.31
N ASP A 27 11.14 -5.04 2.31
CA ASP A 27 11.97 -5.05 1.10
C ASP A 27 12.03 -6.46 0.50
N LEU A 28 12.18 -7.49 1.35
CA LEU A 28 12.15 -8.89 0.92
C LEU A 28 10.77 -9.30 0.38
N ARG A 29 9.68 -8.83 1.00
CA ARG A 29 8.32 -9.07 0.47
C ARG A 29 8.14 -8.44 -0.91
N GLN A 30 8.56 -7.18 -1.07
CA GLN A 30 8.45 -6.46 -2.35
C GLN A 30 9.28 -7.13 -3.45
N GLN A 31 10.48 -7.61 -3.12
CA GLN A 31 11.30 -8.38 -4.05
C GLN A 31 10.65 -9.72 -4.43
N ALA A 32 10.04 -10.41 -3.47
CA ALA A 32 9.40 -11.71 -3.68
C ALA A 32 8.09 -11.62 -4.49
N THR A 33 7.33 -10.53 -4.36
CA THR A 33 6.08 -10.31 -5.11
C THR A 33 6.29 -9.72 -6.51
N GLY A 34 7.54 -9.46 -6.91
CA GLY A 34 7.85 -8.87 -8.20
C GLY A 34 7.53 -7.36 -8.30
N GLY A 35 7.31 -6.68 -7.17
CA GLY A 35 7.15 -5.22 -7.14
C GLY A 35 5.88 -4.69 -7.81
N HIS A 36 4.77 -5.42 -7.75
CA HIS A 36 3.51 -4.92 -8.27
C HIS A 36 2.90 -3.84 -7.36
N VAL A 37 2.24 -2.85 -7.96
CA VAL A 37 1.45 -1.84 -7.25
C VAL A 37 0.00 -2.25 -7.31
N THR A 38 -0.62 -2.48 -6.15
CA THR A 38 -2.05 -2.80 -6.07
C THR A 38 -2.88 -1.52 -5.89
N LEU A 39 -3.83 -1.29 -6.79
CA LEU A 39 -4.83 -0.25 -6.70
C LEU A 39 -6.19 -0.84 -6.30
N ALA A 40 -6.67 -0.49 -5.10
CA ALA A 40 -8.05 -0.70 -4.71
C ALA A 40 -8.96 0.33 -5.40
N ALA A 41 -10.00 -0.10 -6.10
CA ALA A 41 -10.94 0.80 -6.75
C ALA A 41 -12.35 0.21 -6.83
N SER A 42 -13.35 1.04 -7.12
CA SER A 42 -14.67 0.55 -7.49
C SER A 42 -14.62 -0.13 -8.87
N THR A 43 -15.51 -1.10 -9.09
CA THR A 43 -15.70 -1.77 -10.39
C THR A 43 -15.95 -0.75 -11.51
N ALA A 44 -16.71 0.30 -11.22
CA ALA A 44 -17.00 1.38 -12.17
C ALA A 44 -15.73 2.18 -12.52
N PHE A 45 -14.91 2.57 -11.54
CA PHE A 45 -13.67 3.31 -11.82
C PHE A 45 -12.69 2.47 -12.64
N ALA A 46 -12.50 1.21 -12.25
CA ALA A 46 -11.63 0.30 -12.98
C ALA A 46 -12.07 0.17 -14.44
N SER A 47 -13.36 -0.07 -14.68
CA SER A 47 -13.89 -0.35 -16.02
C SER A 47 -13.99 0.89 -16.90
N PHE A 48 -14.49 2.00 -16.38
CA PHE A 48 -14.85 3.17 -17.20
C PHE A 48 -13.77 4.25 -17.23
N TRP A 49 -12.88 4.30 -16.24
CA TRP A 49 -11.84 5.32 -16.17
C TRP A 49 -10.44 4.76 -16.41
N MET A 50 -10.09 3.67 -15.71
CA MET A 50 -8.74 3.10 -15.75
C MET A 50 -8.49 2.27 -17.02
N MET A 51 -9.36 1.32 -17.35
CA MET A 51 -9.17 0.46 -18.53
C MET A 51 -8.93 1.22 -19.84
N PRO A 52 -9.66 2.29 -20.17
CA PRO A 52 -9.38 3.10 -21.36
C PRO A 52 -7.99 3.77 -21.37
N ARG A 53 -7.38 3.95 -20.19
CA ARG A 53 -6.08 4.61 -19.99
C ARG A 53 -4.95 3.64 -19.70
N LEU A 54 -5.24 2.34 -19.59
CA LEU A 54 -4.27 1.33 -19.16
C LEU A 54 -3.08 1.22 -20.12
N GLN A 55 -3.33 1.37 -21.42
CA GLN A 55 -2.25 1.33 -22.41
C GLN A 55 -1.30 2.51 -22.26
N GLN A 56 -1.84 3.74 -22.19
CA GLN A 56 -1.05 4.95 -21.95
C GLN A 56 -0.25 4.86 -20.65
N PHE A 57 -0.88 4.35 -19.57
CA PHE A 57 -0.21 4.14 -18.29
C PHE A 57 1.00 3.20 -18.44
N ARG A 58 0.85 2.08 -19.15
CA ARG A 58 1.95 1.13 -19.38
C ARG A 58 3.07 1.72 -20.23
N ASP A 59 2.71 2.57 -21.19
CA ASP A 59 3.70 3.24 -22.06
C ASP A 59 4.49 4.30 -21.28
N GLU A 60 3.84 5.05 -20.38
CA GLU A 60 4.48 6.09 -19.55
C GLU A 60 5.26 5.51 -18.36
N LEU A 61 4.81 4.37 -17.81
CA LEU A 61 5.36 3.73 -16.60
C LEU A 61 5.65 2.23 -16.82
N PRO A 62 6.55 1.87 -17.75
CA PRO A 62 6.78 0.48 -18.17
C PRO A 62 7.39 -0.43 -17.07
N GLY A 63 7.93 0.16 -16.01
CA GLY A 63 8.49 -0.58 -14.87
C GLY A 63 7.49 -0.92 -13.76
N ILE A 64 6.22 -0.51 -13.91
CA ILE A 64 5.19 -0.75 -12.90
C ILE A 64 4.28 -1.88 -13.35
N ASP A 65 4.26 -2.97 -12.59
CA ASP A 65 3.22 -3.99 -12.69
C ASP A 65 1.99 -3.53 -11.87
N LEU A 66 0.96 -3.00 -12.55
CA LEU A 66 -0.25 -2.51 -11.90
C LEU A 66 -1.28 -3.64 -11.75
N ARG A 67 -1.59 -3.98 -10.51
CA ARG A 67 -2.72 -4.86 -10.14
C ARG A 67 -3.92 -4.04 -9.71
N ILE A 68 -5.09 -4.31 -10.27
CA ILE A 68 -6.33 -3.64 -9.85
C ILE A 68 -7.16 -4.63 -9.03
N GLN A 69 -7.48 -4.26 -7.79
CA GLN A 69 -8.41 -4.98 -6.93
C GLN A 69 -9.72 -4.21 -6.87
N THR A 70 -10.78 -4.79 -7.42
CA THR A 70 -12.11 -4.18 -7.40
C THR A 70 -12.96 -4.74 -6.28
N ALA A 71 -13.65 -3.87 -5.56
CA ALA A 71 -14.72 -4.27 -4.64
C ALA A 71 -15.88 -3.26 -4.71
N ASP A 72 -17.10 -3.76 -4.53
CA ASP A 72 -18.31 -2.93 -4.46
C ASP A 72 -18.52 -2.33 -3.05
N ARG A 73 -17.68 -2.72 -2.08
CA ARG A 73 -17.58 -2.13 -0.74
C ARG A 73 -16.30 -1.31 -0.61
N ASP A 74 -16.29 -0.39 0.35
CA ASP A 74 -15.06 0.28 0.77
C ASP A 74 -14.06 -0.73 1.36
N LEU A 75 -12.96 -0.96 0.66
CA LEU A 75 -11.85 -1.81 1.12
C LEU A 75 -11.02 -1.06 2.16
N ASP A 76 -10.76 -1.68 3.31
CA ASP A 76 -9.81 -1.15 4.28
C ASP A 76 -8.39 -1.37 3.76
N ILE A 77 -7.88 -0.41 2.99
CA ILE A 77 -6.56 -0.48 2.35
C ILE A 77 -5.41 -0.54 3.36
N ILE A 78 -5.61 -0.09 4.60
CA ILE A 78 -4.59 -0.16 5.65
C ILE A 78 -4.55 -1.57 6.22
N ALA A 79 -5.71 -2.14 6.54
CA ALA A 79 -5.80 -3.51 7.04
C ALA A 79 -5.40 -4.55 5.99
N GLU A 80 -5.64 -4.28 4.71
CA GLU A 80 -5.35 -5.17 3.58
C GLU A 80 -3.95 -4.94 2.96
N ASP A 81 -3.15 -4.04 3.52
CA ASP A 81 -1.80 -3.69 3.03
C ASP A 81 -1.79 -3.30 1.52
N ILE A 82 -2.81 -2.53 1.12
CA ILE A 82 -2.97 -2.06 -0.26
C ILE A 82 -2.39 -0.64 -0.35
N PRO A 83 -1.39 -0.40 -1.21
CA PRO A 83 -0.67 0.88 -1.23
C PRO A 83 -1.49 2.06 -1.77
N LEU A 84 -2.50 1.81 -2.61
CA LEU A 84 -3.29 2.85 -3.27
C LEU A 84 -4.79 2.53 -3.27
N GLY A 85 -5.62 3.55 -3.09
CA GLY A 85 -7.07 3.44 -3.15
C GLY A 85 -7.72 4.61 -3.88
N VAL A 86 -8.69 4.32 -4.76
CA VAL A 86 -9.60 5.31 -5.35
C VAL A 86 -11.02 5.01 -4.89
N ARG A 87 -11.65 5.98 -4.22
CA ARG A 87 -13.02 5.89 -3.72
C ARG A 87 -13.90 6.96 -4.35
N GLY A 88 -15.18 6.65 -4.48
CA GLY A 88 -16.19 7.65 -4.82
C GLY A 88 -16.29 8.66 -3.68
N GLY A 89 -16.20 9.96 -3.99
CA GLY A 89 -16.49 11.00 -3.01
C GLY A 89 -17.99 11.01 -2.64
N GLU A 90 -18.35 11.73 -1.58
CA GLU A 90 -19.76 11.96 -1.28
C GLU A 90 -20.40 12.78 -2.40
N PRO A 91 -21.54 12.34 -2.96
CA PRO A 91 -22.32 13.17 -3.86
C PRO A 91 -22.77 14.41 -3.09
N ARG A 92 -22.46 15.60 -3.62
CA ARG A 92 -22.97 16.87 -3.09
C ARG A 92 -24.42 17.09 -3.51
#